data_AF-W4RW37-F1
#
_entry.id   AF-W4RW37-F1
#
_cell.length_a   1.000
_cell.length_b   1.000
_cell.length_c   1.000
_cell.angle_alpha   90.00
_cell.angle_beta   90.00
_cell.angle_gamma   90.00
#
_symmetry.space_group_name_H-M   'P 1'
#
loop_
_entity.id
_entity.type
_entity.pdbx_description
1 polymer ?
#
loop_
_entity_poly.entity_id
_entity_poly.type
_entity_poly.pdbx_seq_one_letter_code
_entity_poly.pdbx_strand_id
1 'polypeptide(L)'
;QNFGFDVVLGDPRLALKEDLLAQDWRDARSGGTRGLRTTFVFSDLIKKAENYDFVFFDMGPSLGAINRSVLLAANFFIVPMSIDIFSLWAIKNISEALKIWGRDLSNGLKLAEDPKELEAFSHESRLKFLGYVTQQHKERTEKGSARIVEAYSAINEKIPDEVRNHLSDLMLPRKKLSAHLGDIKHLASLAPKSQTLHSPMINVSASGSYTSMRKQAREIYTAISDNFLNSILGG
;
A
#
# COMPACT_ATOMS: atom_id res chain seq x y z
N GLN A 1 -17.18 5.56 -13.08
CA GLN A 1 -17.70 6.91 -13.37
C GLN A 1 -18.09 7.72 -12.13
N ASN A 2 -18.52 7.14 -11.00
CA ASN A 2 -19.00 7.93 -9.84
C ASN A 2 -17.98 8.23 -8.73
N PHE A 3 -16.70 7.86 -8.91
CA PHE A 3 -15.70 7.94 -7.85
C PHE A 3 -14.79 9.18 -7.93
N GLY A 4 -14.89 9.99 -9.00
CA GLY A 4 -14.13 11.23 -9.14
C GLY A 4 -12.65 11.06 -9.49
N PHE A 5 -12.25 9.86 -9.93
CA PHE A 5 -10.91 9.57 -10.44
C PHE A 5 -11.01 8.63 -11.66
N ASP A 6 -9.99 8.67 -12.50
CA ASP A 6 -9.83 7.74 -13.61
C ASP A 6 -9.22 6.41 -13.12
N VAL A 7 -9.66 5.31 -13.71
CA VAL A 7 -9.27 3.97 -13.30
C VAL A 7 -8.79 3.17 -14.50
N VAL A 8 -7.61 2.57 -14.37
CA VAL A 8 -7.16 1.50 -15.25
C VAL A 8 -7.70 0.19 -14.69
N LEU A 9 -8.63 -0.43 -15.42
CA LEU A 9 -9.24 -1.68 -14.95
C LEU A 9 -8.22 -2.81 -14.95
N GLY A 10 -8.13 -3.52 -13.82
CA GLY A 10 -7.33 -4.73 -13.71
C GLY A 10 -7.92 -5.87 -14.54
N ASP A 11 -7.06 -6.84 -14.88
CA ASP A 11 -7.43 -8.06 -15.59
C ASP A 11 -6.78 -9.26 -14.89
N PRO A 12 -7.52 -10.34 -14.57
CA PRO A 12 -6.95 -11.55 -13.99
C PRO A 12 -5.78 -12.13 -14.79
N ARG A 13 -5.74 -11.90 -16.11
CA ARG A 13 -4.65 -12.31 -17.01
C ARG A 13 -3.33 -11.60 -16.70
N LEU A 14 -3.33 -10.52 -15.93
CA LEU A 14 -2.10 -9.90 -15.42
C LEU A 14 -1.30 -10.89 -14.58
N ALA A 15 -1.95 -11.82 -13.87
CA ALA A 15 -1.28 -12.88 -13.12
C ALA A 15 -0.41 -13.77 -14.03
N LEU A 16 -0.72 -13.90 -15.32
CA LEU A 16 0.11 -14.64 -16.29
C LEU A 16 1.44 -13.95 -16.59
N LYS A 17 1.60 -12.68 -16.20
CA LYS A 17 2.85 -11.91 -16.34
C LYS A 17 3.76 -12.03 -15.13
N GLU A 18 3.30 -12.67 -14.06
CA GLU A 18 4.10 -12.92 -12.86
C GLU A 18 5.36 -13.73 -13.20
N ASP A 19 5.23 -14.81 -13.97
CA ASP A 19 6.36 -15.65 -14.37
C ASP A 19 7.38 -14.89 -15.23
N LEU A 20 6.90 -14.04 -16.14
CA LEU A 20 7.74 -13.18 -16.96
C LEU A 20 8.56 -12.22 -16.09
N LEU A 21 7.90 -11.48 -15.19
CA LEU A 21 8.57 -10.56 -14.28
C LEU A 21 9.51 -11.28 -13.30
N ALA A 22 9.19 -12.51 -12.90
CA ALA A 22 10.03 -13.32 -12.04
C ALA A 22 11.29 -13.83 -12.77
N GLN A 23 11.16 -14.24 -14.03
CA GLN A 23 12.28 -14.68 -14.86
C GLN A 23 13.20 -13.51 -15.20
N ASP A 24 12.64 -12.41 -15.71
CA ASP A 24 13.39 -11.22 -16.11
C ASP A 24 14.09 -10.56 -14.91
N TRP A 25 13.57 -10.72 -13.68
CA TRP A 25 14.28 -10.27 -12.47
C TRP A 25 15.58 -11.04 -12.20
N ARG A 26 15.68 -12.31 -12.59
CA ARG A 26 16.95 -13.06 -12.42
C ARG A 26 18.02 -12.45 -13.31
N ASP A 27 17.66 -12.12 -14.54
CA ASP A 27 18.50 -11.44 -15.52
C ASP A 27 18.85 -10.01 -15.06
N ALA A 28 17.87 -9.28 -14.52
CA ALA A 28 18.06 -7.92 -14.01
C ALA A 28 19.14 -7.85 -12.93
N ARG A 29 19.15 -8.81 -12.01
CA ARG A 29 20.14 -8.88 -10.91
C ARG A 29 21.56 -9.15 -11.38
N SER A 30 21.73 -9.73 -12.56
CA SER A 30 23.03 -9.94 -13.20
C SER A 30 23.43 -8.82 -14.16
N GLY A 31 22.65 -7.74 -14.27
CA GLY A 31 22.95 -6.60 -15.14
C GLY A 31 22.34 -6.67 -16.54
N GLY A 32 21.48 -7.67 -16.81
CA GLY A 32 20.83 -7.81 -18.10
C GLY A 32 19.90 -6.62 -18.39
N THR A 33 20.16 -5.94 -19.51
CA THR A 33 19.44 -4.71 -19.89
C THR A 33 17.94 -4.97 -20.05
N ARG A 34 17.57 -6.10 -20.65
CA ARG A 34 16.16 -6.49 -20.80
C ARG A 34 15.51 -6.69 -19.43
N GLY A 35 16.12 -7.47 -18.54
CA GLY A 35 15.58 -7.71 -17.21
C GLY A 35 15.36 -6.42 -16.43
N LEU A 36 16.32 -5.48 -16.50
CA LEU A 36 16.21 -4.17 -15.86
C LEU A 36 15.05 -3.35 -16.45
N ARG A 37 14.89 -3.30 -17.77
CA ARG A 37 13.75 -2.62 -18.42
C ARG A 37 12.40 -3.19 -17.99
N THR A 38 12.27 -4.51 -17.98
CA THR A 38 11.04 -5.18 -17.56
C THR A 38 10.73 -4.90 -16.08
N THR A 39 11.75 -4.81 -15.23
CA THR A 39 11.60 -4.42 -13.81
C THR A 39 10.99 -3.02 -13.67
N PHE A 40 11.35 -2.08 -14.55
CA PHE A 40 10.86 -0.70 -14.52
C PHE A 40 9.58 -0.45 -15.35
N VAL A 41 8.84 -1.49 -15.73
CA VAL A 41 7.61 -1.34 -16.52
C VAL A 41 6.58 -0.39 -15.90
N PHE A 42 6.44 -0.41 -14.57
CA PHE A 42 5.51 0.49 -13.87
C PHE A 42 6.03 1.93 -13.78
N SER A 43 7.35 2.14 -13.81
CA SER A 43 7.93 3.49 -13.90
C SER A 43 7.57 4.16 -15.23
N ASP A 44 7.55 3.40 -16.33
CA ASP A 44 7.08 3.89 -17.63
C ASP A 44 5.57 4.23 -17.62
N LEU A 45 4.76 3.40 -16.96
CA LEU A 45 3.33 3.69 -16.77
C LEU A 45 3.11 5.00 -16.01
N ILE A 46 3.85 5.21 -14.91
CA ILE A 46 3.76 6.44 -14.10
C ILE A 46 4.15 7.66 -14.94
N LYS A 47 5.22 7.57 -15.75
CA LYS A 47 5.63 8.66 -16.65
C LYS A 47 4.55 9.07 -17.64
N LYS A 48 3.73 8.12 -18.11
CA LYS A 48 2.59 8.40 -19.01
C LYS A 48 1.39 9.01 -18.29
N ALA A 49 1.35 8.97 -16.96
CA ALA A 49 0.31 9.54 -16.13
C ALA A 49 0.68 10.96 -15.64
N GLU A 50 1.38 11.76 -16.46
CA GLU A 50 1.89 13.08 -16.07
C GLU A 50 0.81 14.12 -15.70
N ASN A 51 -0.44 13.89 -16.12
CA ASN A 51 -1.58 14.77 -15.85
C ASN A 51 -2.31 14.45 -14.53
N TYR A 52 -1.72 13.62 -13.65
CA TYR A 52 -2.32 13.22 -12.38
C TYR A 52 -1.45 13.65 -11.20
N ASP A 53 -2.06 14.25 -10.17
CA ASP A 53 -1.37 14.59 -8.92
C ASP A 53 -0.96 13.35 -8.13
N PHE A 54 -1.78 12.29 -8.19
CA PHE A 54 -1.58 11.04 -7.48
C PHE A 54 -1.87 9.84 -8.38
N VAL A 55 -1.01 8.83 -8.29
CA VAL A 55 -1.21 7.51 -8.90
C VAL A 55 -1.24 6.48 -7.78
N PHE A 56 -2.36 5.77 -7.66
CA PHE A 56 -2.54 4.69 -6.68
C PHE A 56 -2.46 3.33 -7.37
N PHE A 57 -1.65 2.43 -6.80
CA PHE A 57 -1.63 1.03 -7.17
C PHE A 57 -2.34 0.22 -6.08
N ASP A 58 -3.46 -0.40 -6.43
CA ASP A 58 -4.12 -1.39 -5.57
C ASP A 58 -3.50 -2.77 -5.82
N MET A 59 -2.83 -3.31 -4.81
CA MET A 59 -2.00 -4.50 -4.94
C MET A 59 -2.67 -5.70 -4.26
N GLY A 60 -2.49 -6.88 -4.85
CA GLY A 60 -2.81 -8.14 -4.18
C GLY A 60 -1.94 -8.37 -2.94
N PRO A 61 -2.25 -9.36 -2.09
CA PRO A 61 -1.56 -9.58 -0.82
C PRO A 61 -0.16 -10.23 -0.95
N SER A 62 0.27 -10.61 -2.15
CA SER A 62 1.53 -11.34 -2.34
C SER A 62 2.76 -10.43 -2.33
N LEU A 63 3.92 -10.94 -1.94
CA LEU A 63 5.22 -10.29 -2.19
C LEU A 63 5.84 -10.84 -3.48
N GLY A 64 5.02 -10.89 -4.53
CA GLY A 64 5.34 -11.44 -5.85
C GLY A 64 6.11 -10.49 -6.77
N ALA A 65 6.37 -10.95 -7.99
CA ALA A 65 7.11 -10.23 -9.03
C ALA A 65 6.38 -8.98 -9.54
N ILE A 66 5.05 -9.03 -9.72
CA ILE A 66 4.24 -7.84 -10.05
C ILE A 66 4.38 -6.80 -8.94
N ASN A 67 4.08 -7.18 -7.68
CA ASN A 67 4.11 -6.26 -6.56
C ASN A 67 5.51 -5.70 -6.29
N ARG A 68 6.57 -6.52 -6.46
CA ARG A 68 7.95 -6.02 -6.44
C ARG A 68 8.16 -4.92 -7.49
N SER A 69 7.75 -5.15 -8.73
CA SER A 69 7.95 -4.19 -9.82
C SER A 69 7.17 -2.89 -9.59
N VAL A 70 5.96 -2.98 -9.01
CA VAL A 70 5.18 -1.81 -8.58
C VAL A 70 5.90 -1.04 -7.47
N LEU A 71 6.32 -1.73 -6.41
CA LEU A 71 6.96 -1.10 -5.24
C LEU A 71 8.31 -0.46 -5.58
N LEU A 72 9.07 -1.06 -6.51
CA LEU A 72 10.32 -0.46 -7.00
C LEU A 72 10.08 0.82 -7.84
N ALA A 73 8.89 0.98 -8.42
CA ALA A 73 8.52 2.19 -9.16
C ALA A 73 7.86 3.27 -8.30
N ALA A 74 7.23 2.90 -7.18
CA ALA A 74 6.45 3.80 -6.34
C ALA A 74 7.32 4.71 -5.45
N ASN A 75 6.78 5.89 -5.10
CA ASN A 75 7.40 6.80 -4.12
C ASN A 75 7.01 6.47 -2.69
N PHE A 76 5.79 6.00 -2.49
CA PHE A 76 5.23 5.75 -1.17
C PHE A 76 4.45 4.46 -1.13
N PHE A 77 4.40 3.82 0.03
CA PHE A 77 3.45 2.74 0.30
C PHE A 77 2.77 2.92 1.65
N ILE A 78 1.53 2.42 1.71
CA ILE A 78 0.69 2.38 2.90
C ILE A 78 0.32 0.92 3.14
N VAL A 79 0.28 0.51 4.41
CA VAL A 79 -0.13 -0.86 4.76
C VAL A 79 -1.49 -0.84 5.46
N PRO A 80 -2.55 -1.43 4.86
CA PRO A 80 -3.77 -1.73 5.60
C PRO A 80 -3.50 -2.89 6.57
N MET A 81 -3.81 -2.68 7.84
CA MET A 81 -3.49 -3.59 8.93
C MET A 81 -4.78 -4.05 9.62
N SER A 82 -4.91 -5.35 9.85
CA SER A 82 -5.85 -5.86 10.83
C SER A 82 -5.18 -5.87 12.21
N ILE A 83 -5.97 -5.78 13.28
CA ILE A 83 -5.45 -5.93 14.65
C ILE A 83 -5.30 -7.43 14.93
N ASP A 84 -4.30 -8.06 14.32
CA ASP A 84 -3.99 -9.47 14.53
C ASP A 84 -2.50 -9.74 14.44
N ILE A 85 -2.10 -10.94 14.87
CA ILE A 85 -0.70 -11.36 14.86
C ILE A 85 -0.15 -11.45 13.43
N PHE A 86 -0.95 -11.87 12.44
CA PHE A 86 -0.47 -12.03 11.06
C PHE A 86 -0.04 -10.69 10.44
N SER A 87 -0.73 -9.61 10.81
CA SER A 87 -0.40 -8.26 10.37
C SER A 87 0.95 -7.79 10.93
N LEU A 88 1.29 -8.15 12.18
CA LEU A 88 2.63 -7.89 12.74
C LEU A 88 3.73 -8.61 11.93
N TRP A 89 3.49 -9.88 11.56
CA TRP A 89 4.44 -10.65 10.75
C TRP A 89 4.57 -10.09 9.32
N ALA A 90 3.48 -9.56 8.77
CA ALA A 90 3.48 -8.94 7.45
C ALA A 90 4.41 -7.71 7.40
N ILE A 91 4.44 -6.87 8.44
CA ILE A 91 5.37 -5.72 8.53
C ILE A 91 6.82 -6.19 8.38
N LYS A 92 7.20 -7.22 9.15
CA LYS A 92 8.54 -7.80 9.10
C LYS A 92 8.87 -8.34 7.71
N ASN A 93 7.97 -9.12 7.13
CA ASN A 93 8.16 -9.72 5.81
C ASN A 93 8.30 -8.66 4.70
N ILE A 94 7.50 -7.59 4.74
CA ILE A 94 7.59 -6.46 3.80
C ILE A 94 8.97 -5.81 3.92
N SER A 95 9.42 -5.49 5.14
CA SER A 95 10.75 -4.91 5.38
C SER A 95 11.87 -5.78 4.79
N GLU A 96 11.87 -7.07 5.10
CA GLU A 96 12.91 -8.00 4.62
C GLU A 96 12.90 -8.11 3.09
N ALA A 97 11.72 -8.22 2.47
CA ALA A 97 11.58 -8.28 1.03
C ALA A 97 12.11 -7.00 0.34
N LEU A 98 11.72 -5.82 0.83
CA LEU A 98 12.17 -4.53 0.29
C LEU A 98 13.69 -4.36 0.42
N LYS A 99 14.29 -4.77 1.55
CA LYS A 99 15.75 -4.74 1.75
C LYS A 99 16.47 -5.64 0.73
N ILE A 100 15.96 -6.84 0.50
CA ILE A 100 16.52 -7.77 -0.49
C ILE A 100 16.39 -7.19 -1.90
N TRP A 101 15.19 -6.73 -2.29
CA TRP A 101 14.96 -6.21 -3.63
C TRP A 101 15.76 -4.94 -3.93
N GLY A 102 15.87 -4.03 -2.96
CA GLY A 102 16.69 -2.83 -3.11
C GLY A 102 18.17 -3.14 -3.32
N ARG A 103 18.73 -4.07 -2.53
CA ARG A 103 20.11 -4.53 -2.70
C ARG A 103 20.32 -5.21 -4.06
N ASP A 104 19.43 -6.13 -4.42
CA ASP A 104 19.48 -6.90 -5.64
C ASP A 104 19.38 -5.99 -6.89
N LEU A 105 18.49 -4.99 -6.88
CA LEU A 105 18.38 -3.98 -7.93
C LEU A 105 19.64 -3.10 -7.99
N SER A 106 20.15 -2.64 -6.85
CA SER A 106 21.38 -1.84 -6.81
C SER A 106 22.57 -2.58 -7.43
N ASN A 107 22.70 -3.88 -7.16
CA ASN A 107 23.72 -4.71 -7.79
C ASN A 107 23.49 -4.86 -9.29
N GLY A 108 22.25 -5.14 -9.72
CA GLY A 108 21.90 -5.22 -11.13
C GLY A 108 22.23 -3.94 -11.91
N LEU A 109 21.89 -2.77 -11.36
CA LEU A 109 22.21 -1.47 -11.96
C LEU A 109 23.72 -1.20 -12.05
N LYS A 110 24.52 -1.63 -11.07
CA LYS A 110 25.98 -1.50 -11.10
C LYS A 110 26.62 -2.39 -12.18
N LEU A 111 26.01 -3.54 -12.45
CA LEU A 111 26.46 -4.51 -13.45
C LEU A 111 25.82 -4.30 -14.82
N ALA A 112 25.00 -3.26 -15.00
CA ALA A 112 24.23 -3.05 -16.20
C ALA A 112 25.11 -3.04 -17.46
N GLU A 113 24.75 -3.86 -18.45
CA GLU A 113 25.45 -3.93 -19.73
C GLU A 113 25.36 -2.62 -20.51
N ASP A 114 24.21 -1.95 -20.44
CA ASP A 114 23.99 -0.61 -20.99
C ASP A 114 23.44 0.36 -19.92
N PRO A 115 24.32 1.00 -19.12
CA PRO A 115 23.89 1.94 -18.09
C PRO A 115 23.18 3.18 -18.64
N LYS A 116 23.47 3.60 -19.89
CA LYS A 116 22.92 4.82 -20.49
C LYS A 116 21.43 4.68 -20.77
N GLU A 117 21.01 3.50 -21.23
CA GLU A 117 19.58 3.20 -21.42
C GLU A 117 18.78 3.21 -20.11
N LEU A 118 19.46 3.10 -18.97
CA LEU A 118 18.86 3.05 -17.64
C LEU A 118 18.93 4.37 -16.88
N GLU A 119 19.57 5.42 -17.42
CA GLU A 119 19.67 6.73 -16.75
C GLU A 119 18.30 7.33 -16.41
N ALA A 120 17.30 7.08 -17.25
CA ALA A 120 15.92 7.51 -17.01
C ALA A 120 15.23 6.79 -15.82
N PHE A 121 15.85 5.72 -15.30
CA PHE A 121 15.36 4.86 -14.22
C PHE A 121 16.35 4.74 -13.06
N SER A 122 17.57 5.29 -13.19
CA SER A 122 18.67 5.17 -12.22
C SER A 122 18.46 5.98 -10.94
N HIS A 123 17.31 6.64 -10.79
CA HIS A 123 16.96 7.32 -9.56
C HIS A 123 16.88 6.30 -8.42
N GLU A 124 17.71 6.51 -7.40
CA GLU A 124 17.76 5.75 -6.16
C GLU A 124 16.35 5.42 -5.66
N SER A 125 16.20 4.24 -5.05
CA SER A 125 14.93 3.77 -4.48
C SER A 125 14.24 4.88 -3.69
N ARG A 126 13.18 5.45 -4.28
CA ARG A 126 12.40 6.54 -3.69
C ARG A 126 11.35 6.04 -2.73
N LEU A 127 11.17 4.73 -2.61
CA LEU A 127 10.07 4.14 -1.85
C LEU A 127 10.23 4.47 -0.36
N LYS A 128 9.24 5.18 0.17
CA LYS A 128 9.13 5.51 1.58
C LYS A 128 7.85 4.94 2.18
N PHE A 129 7.94 4.52 3.43
CA PHE A 129 6.79 4.11 4.21
C PHE A 129 6.03 5.35 4.66
N LEU A 130 4.81 5.51 4.14
CA LEU A 130 3.98 6.68 4.43
C LEU A 130 3.16 6.49 5.70
N GLY A 131 2.77 5.25 5.99
CA GLY A 131 2.01 4.91 7.19
C GLY A 131 1.16 3.67 7.05
N TYR A 132 0.33 3.43 8.07
CA TYR A 132 -0.60 2.32 8.12
C TYR A 132 -1.99 2.78 8.57
N VAL A 133 -3.01 2.03 8.13
CA VAL A 133 -4.41 2.22 8.54
C VAL A 133 -4.86 0.93 9.20
N THR A 134 -5.47 1.02 10.38
CA THR A 134 -5.97 -0.14 11.12
C THR A 134 -7.44 -0.37 10.79
N GLN A 135 -7.81 -1.63 10.53
CA GLN A 135 -9.21 -2.04 10.38
C GLN A 135 -9.67 -2.77 11.64
N GLN A 136 -10.71 -2.24 12.27
CA GLN A 136 -11.27 -2.83 13.48
C GLN A 136 -12.27 -3.93 13.13
N HIS A 137 -12.10 -5.11 13.73
CA HIS A 137 -13.06 -6.19 13.62
C HIS A 137 -14.32 -5.90 14.46
N LYS A 138 -15.47 -6.50 14.10
CA LYS A 138 -16.69 -6.34 14.89
C LYS A 138 -16.47 -6.95 16.28
N GLU A 139 -16.44 -6.13 17.31
CA GLU A 139 -16.49 -6.62 18.69
C GLU A 139 -17.84 -7.32 18.89
N ARG A 140 -17.81 -8.65 19.07
CA ARG A 140 -18.99 -9.39 19.51
C ARG A 140 -19.11 -9.25 21.02
N THR A 141 -20.15 -8.54 21.47
CA THR A 141 -20.54 -8.47 22.87
C THR A 141 -21.17 -9.79 23.31
N GLU A 142 -20.34 -10.82 23.54
CA GLU A 142 -20.73 -12.06 24.22
C GLU A 142 -19.93 -12.21 25.53
N LYS A 143 -20.39 -13.09 26.43
CA LYS A 143 -19.64 -13.43 27.66
C LYS A 143 -18.25 -13.96 27.29
N GLY A 144 -17.20 -13.23 27.64
CA GLY A 144 -15.81 -13.49 27.19
C GLY A 144 -15.20 -12.34 26.38
N SER A 145 -16.02 -11.36 25.98
CA SER A 145 -15.61 -10.14 25.25
C SER A 145 -14.47 -9.36 25.91
N ALA A 146 -14.43 -9.25 27.25
CA ALA A 146 -13.38 -8.50 27.94
C ALA A 146 -11.96 -9.05 27.67
N ARG A 147 -11.75 -10.38 27.75
CA ARG A 147 -10.45 -11.00 27.45
C ARG A 147 -10.07 -10.91 25.97
N ILE A 148 -11.07 -10.97 25.09
CA ILE A 148 -10.89 -10.84 23.64
C ILE A 148 -10.47 -9.39 23.32
N VAL A 149 -11.15 -8.40 23.89
CA VAL A 149 -10.83 -6.97 23.75
C VAL A 149 -9.42 -6.66 24.29
N GLU A 150 -9.05 -7.24 25.43
CA GLU A 150 -7.70 -7.10 26.00
C GLU A 150 -6.62 -7.67 25.06
N ALA A 151 -6.83 -8.85 24.49
CA ALA A 151 -5.89 -9.45 23.53
C ALA A 151 -5.73 -8.60 22.26
N TYR A 152 -6.82 -8.04 21.73
CA TYR A 152 -6.77 -7.11 20.60
C TYR A 152 -6.05 -5.80 20.96
N SER A 153 -6.31 -5.23 22.14
CA SER A 153 -5.61 -4.04 22.63
C SER A 153 -4.10 -4.28 22.73
N ALA A 154 -3.71 -5.43 23.29
CA ALA A 154 -2.31 -5.80 23.42
C ALA A 154 -1.58 -5.98 22.07
N ILE A 155 -2.29 -6.39 21.01
CA ILE A 155 -1.73 -6.43 19.65
C ILE A 155 -1.64 -5.02 19.07
N ASN A 156 -2.68 -4.21 19.24
CA ASN A 156 -2.73 -2.84 18.72
C ASN A 156 -1.58 -1.98 19.26
N GLU A 157 -1.25 -2.15 20.55
CA GLU A 157 -0.11 -1.48 21.20
C GLU A 157 1.26 -1.89 20.63
N LYS A 158 1.38 -3.08 20.00
CA LYS A 158 2.62 -3.56 19.39
C LYS A 158 2.85 -3.06 17.97
N ILE A 159 1.81 -2.69 17.24
CA ILE A 159 1.92 -2.25 15.84
C ILE A 159 2.92 -1.08 15.68
N PRO A 160 2.86 0.00 16.49
CA PRO A 160 3.81 1.10 16.39
C PRO A 160 5.27 0.67 16.57
N ASP A 161 5.53 -0.28 17.46
CA ASP A 161 6.88 -0.77 17.74
C ASP A 161 7.40 -1.66 16.60
N GLU A 162 6.58 -2.57 16.05
CA GLU A 162 6.94 -3.37 14.88
C GLU A 162 7.24 -2.49 13.67
N VAL A 163 6.41 -1.48 13.44
CA VAL A 163 6.61 -0.48 12.39
C VAL A 163 7.93 0.28 12.60
N ARG A 164 8.25 0.71 13.83
CA ARG A 164 9.52 1.39 14.14
C ARG A 164 10.72 0.47 13.94
N ASN A 165 10.63 -0.78 14.38
CA ASN A 165 11.74 -1.74 14.35
C ASN A 165 12.07 -2.20 12.93
N HIS A 166 11.06 -2.32 12.06
CA HIS A 166 11.24 -2.89 10.72
C HIS A 166 11.21 -1.87 9.59
N LEU A 167 10.49 -0.74 9.74
CA LEU A 167 10.28 0.21 8.65
C LEU A 167 10.91 1.59 8.89
N SER A 168 11.63 1.81 9.99
CA SER A 168 12.27 3.10 10.31
C SER A 168 13.20 3.62 9.21
N ASP A 169 13.99 2.75 8.57
CA ASP A 169 14.87 3.12 7.45
C ASP A 169 14.10 3.66 6.23
N LEU A 170 12.84 3.26 6.10
CA LEU A 170 11.94 3.65 5.01
C LEU A 170 11.04 4.82 5.40
N MET A 171 11.01 5.24 6.67
CA MET A 171 10.22 6.37 7.10
C MET A 171 10.77 7.68 6.56
N LEU A 172 9.88 8.65 6.37
CA LEU A 172 10.28 10.03 6.16
C LEU A 172 10.96 10.56 7.43
N PRO A 173 12.05 11.33 7.31
CA PRO A 173 12.75 11.93 8.45
C PRO A 173 11.89 13.05 9.07
N ARG A 174 10.87 12.67 9.85
CA ARG A 174 9.90 13.61 10.44
C ARG A 174 9.92 13.54 11.96
N LYS A 175 9.92 14.71 12.59
CA LYS A 175 9.99 14.85 14.07
C LYS A 175 8.63 14.72 14.80
N LYS A 176 7.48 14.66 14.12
CA LYS A 176 6.18 14.82 14.81
C LYS A 176 4.93 14.11 14.24
N LEU A 177 4.93 13.55 13.04
CA LEU A 177 3.73 12.87 12.51
C LEU A 177 3.76 11.37 12.81
N SER A 178 2.64 10.87 13.33
CA SER A 178 2.43 9.44 13.56
C SER A 178 2.37 8.70 12.23
N ALA A 179 2.98 7.52 12.16
CA ALA A 179 2.81 6.60 11.03
C ALA A 179 1.41 5.99 10.97
N HIS A 180 0.61 6.12 12.03
CA HIS A 180 -0.79 5.71 12.04
C HIS A 180 -1.66 6.77 11.38
N LEU A 181 -2.22 6.45 10.22
CA LEU A 181 -3.05 7.37 9.43
C LEU A 181 -4.51 7.40 9.92
N GLY A 182 -4.95 6.37 10.63
CA GLY A 182 -6.26 6.32 11.28
C GLY A 182 -6.87 4.92 11.35
N ASP A 183 -8.07 4.83 11.90
CA ASP A 183 -8.83 3.60 12.09
C ASP A 183 -10.07 3.55 11.18
N ILE A 184 -10.17 2.49 10.38
CA ILE A 184 -11.41 2.13 9.69
C ILE A 184 -12.24 1.23 10.61
N LYS A 185 -13.23 1.84 11.25
CA LYS A 185 -14.24 1.12 12.04
C LYS A 185 -15.22 0.37 11.15
N HIS A 186 -15.93 -0.60 11.69
CA HIS A 186 -16.92 -1.36 10.92
C HIS A 186 -18.09 -0.48 10.46
N LEU A 187 -18.19 -0.26 9.15
CA LEU A 187 -19.26 0.52 8.51
C LEU A 187 -20.49 -0.32 8.12
N ALA A 188 -20.82 -1.34 8.92
CA ALA A 188 -21.94 -2.28 8.71
C ALA A 188 -22.11 -2.74 7.24
N SER A 189 -23.31 -2.62 6.69
CA SER A 189 -23.66 -2.98 5.31
C SER A 189 -23.36 -1.87 4.28
N LEU A 190 -22.67 -0.79 4.67
CA LEU A 190 -22.39 0.33 3.76
C LEU A 190 -21.45 -0.08 2.62
N ALA A 191 -20.44 -0.90 2.89
CA ALA A 191 -19.49 -1.37 1.89
C ALA A 191 -20.16 -2.23 0.79
N PRO A 192 -20.90 -3.32 1.11
CA PRO A 192 -21.62 -4.07 0.08
C PRO A 192 -22.66 -3.22 -0.65
N LYS A 193 -23.32 -2.27 0.05
CA LYS A 193 -24.26 -1.36 -0.61
C LYS A 193 -23.59 -0.42 -1.61
N SER A 194 -22.41 0.10 -1.27
CA SER A 194 -21.56 0.91 -2.15
C SER A 194 -21.16 0.14 -3.41
N GLN A 195 -20.79 -1.12 -3.26
CA GLN A 195 -20.45 -2.01 -4.39
C GLN A 195 -21.65 -2.22 -5.32
N THR A 196 -22.83 -2.55 -4.78
CA THR A 196 -24.06 -2.75 -5.59
C THR A 196 -24.47 -1.49 -6.34
N LEU A 197 -24.29 -0.31 -5.73
CA LEU A 197 -24.68 0.96 -6.33
C LEU A 197 -23.57 1.62 -7.18
N HIS A 198 -22.40 0.99 -7.27
CA HIS A 198 -21.23 1.54 -7.97
C HIS A 198 -20.95 3.01 -7.59
N SER A 199 -21.06 3.31 -6.28
CA SER A 199 -20.96 4.66 -5.74
C SER A 199 -20.08 4.65 -4.49
N PRO A 200 -19.20 5.66 -4.27
CA PRO A 200 -18.41 5.77 -3.06
C PRO A 200 -19.27 5.61 -1.80
N MET A 201 -18.73 4.97 -0.77
CA MET A 201 -19.43 4.76 0.52
C MET A 201 -19.99 6.07 1.10
N ILE A 202 -19.29 7.19 0.91
CA ILE A 202 -19.70 8.53 1.35
C ILE A 202 -20.87 9.14 0.56
N ASN A 203 -21.20 8.57 -0.60
CA ASN A 203 -22.20 9.05 -1.56
C ASN A 203 -23.35 8.05 -1.81
N VAL A 204 -23.37 6.89 -1.13
CA VAL A 204 -24.42 5.85 -1.27
C VAL A 204 -25.82 6.44 -1.11
N SER A 205 -26.64 6.48 -2.15
CA SER A 205 -27.99 7.08 -2.11
C SER A 205 -29.03 6.14 -1.47
N ALA A 206 -28.88 5.83 -0.18
CA ALA A 206 -29.82 5.02 0.59
C ALA A 206 -30.28 5.74 1.87
N SER A 207 -31.55 5.56 2.24
CA SER A 207 -32.20 6.20 3.40
C SER A 207 -32.12 5.33 4.66
N GLY A 208 -32.59 5.87 5.79
CA GLY A 208 -32.55 5.17 7.09
C GLY A 208 -31.14 5.14 7.68
N SER A 209 -30.72 3.98 8.19
CA SER A 209 -29.42 3.79 8.86
C SER A 209 -28.21 4.11 7.97
N TYR A 210 -28.36 4.05 6.65
CA TYR A 210 -27.31 4.43 5.70
C TYR A 210 -26.95 5.93 5.76
N THR A 211 -27.80 6.79 6.31
CA THR A 211 -27.49 8.22 6.48
C THR A 211 -26.44 8.44 7.57
N SER A 212 -26.60 7.80 8.73
CA SER A 212 -25.60 7.88 9.81
C SER A 212 -24.31 7.14 9.44
N MET A 213 -24.41 5.98 8.77
CA MET A 213 -23.23 5.25 8.28
C MET A 213 -22.40 6.08 7.29
N ARG A 214 -23.06 6.80 6.36
CA ARG A 214 -22.38 7.73 5.43
C ARG A 214 -21.67 8.86 6.15
N LYS A 215 -22.32 9.45 7.15
CA LYS A 215 -21.72 10.52 7.96
C LYS A 215 -20.45 10.01 8.65
N GLN A 216 -20.53 8.84 9.29
CA GLN A 216 -19.39 8.20 9.94
C GLN A 216 -18.27 7.86 8.95
N ALA A 217 -18.61 7.32 7.77
CA ALA A 217 -17.64 7.04 6.72
C ALA A 217 -16.92 8.32 6.26
N ARG A 218 -17.65 9.42 6.11
CA ARG A 218 -17.08 10.72 5.72
C ARG A 218 -16.10 11.25 6.77
N GLU A 219 -16.46 11.18 8.05
CA GLU A 219 -15.58 11.59 9.15
C GLU A 219 -14.29 10.76 9.17
N ILE A 220 -14.39 9.42 9.08
CA ILE A 220 -13.24 8.51 9.06
C ILE A 220 -12.33 8.79 7.86
N TYR A 221 -12.88 8.81 6.64
CA TYR A 221 -12.06 8.95 5.44
C TYR A 221 -11.48 10.36 5.28
N THR A 222 -12.17 11.40 5.76
CA THR A 222 -11.61 12.76 5.76
C THR A 222 -10.40 12.83 6.69
N ALA A 223 -10.51 12.31 7.91
CA ALA A 223 -9.39 12.30 8.85
C ALA A 223 -8.17 11.52 8.32
N ILE A 224 -8.40 10.35 7.72
CA ILE A 224 -7.32 9.56 7.08
C ILE A 224 -6.71 10.33 5.90
N SER A 225 -7.54 10.99 5.09
CA SER A 225 -7.07 11.78 3.93
C SER A 225 -6.24 12.98 4.37
N ASP A 226 -6.65 13.69 5.42
CA ASP A 226 -5.90 14.82 5.98
C ASP A 226 -4.54 14.34 6.50
N ASN A 227 -4.51 13.22 7.24
CA ASN A 227 -3.27 12.62 7.70
C ASN A 227 -2.38 12.17 6.54
N PHE A 228 -2.95 11.56 5.50
CA PHE A 228 -2.24 11.18 4.28
C PHE A 228 -1.63 12.40 3.57
N LEU A 229 -2.40 13.47 3.34
CA LEU A 229 -1.93 14.67 2.68
C LEU A 229 -0.87 15.39 3.50
N ASN A 230 -1.06 15.50 4.82
CA ASN A 230 -0.03 16.02 5.72
C ASN A 230 1.23 15.14 5.68
N SER A 231 1.07 13.83 5.59
CA SER A 231 2.15 12.84 5.45
C SER A 231 2.93 12.94 4.13
N ILE A 232 2.36 13.53 3.08
CA ILE A 232 3.06 13.78 1.81
C ILE A 232 3.62 15.20 1.74
N LEU A 233 2.80 16.21 2.04
CA LEU A 233 3.12 17.63 1.82
C LEU A 233 4.00 18.26 2.92
N GLY A 234 3.94 17.73 4.16
CA GLY A 234 4.67 18.27 5.30
C GLY A 234 6.09 17.73 5.49
N GLY A 235 6.75 17.27 4.42
CA GLY A 235 8.00 16.49 4.48
C GLY A 235 9.03 17.00 3.52
#